data_AF-R7ETA5-F1
#
_entry.id   AF-R7ETA5-F1
#
_cell.length_a   1.000
_cell.length_b   1.000
_cell.length_c   1.000
_cell.angle_alpha   90.00
_cell.angle_beta   90.00
_cell.angle_gamma   90.00
#
_symmetry.space_group_name_H-M   'P 1'
#
loop_
_entity.id
_entity.type
_entity.pdbx_description
1 polymer ?
#
loop_
_entity_poly.entity_id
_entity_poly.type
_entity_poly.pdbx_seq_one_letter_code
_entity_poly.pdbx_strand_id
1 'polypeptide(L)'
;MSDSYYSEKTQRMLEYLVNNFTTNDDWYYAGQNGAAGKMQQKIFSEGRSLFMTERVRVCKNVLANTNIDCGILPVPKYDESQENYITTMAMPFSMYSIPVSASDPDASAALLECLGSEGYRRVTPKLFEVAMKVRYSKDHVSSRMYDIIRESVTFDLGRIFNESLGKIPNATLRNLVNSNSSDWTSRYQTIRPQFEKYISDINAVLKK
;
A
#
# COMPACT_ATOMS: atom_id res chain seq x y z
N MET A 1 13.84 -2.29 15.63
CA MET A 1 13.38 -1.76 14.33
C MET A 1 13.39 -2.91 13.34
N SER A 2 12.61 -2.89 12.24
CA SER A 2 12.67 -3.97 11.25
C SER A 2 14.03 -3.95 10.54
N ASP A 3 14.68 -5.11 10.47
CA ASP A 3 15.94 -5.31 9.74
C ASP A 3 15.79 -5.02 8.24
N SER A 4 14.55 -5.05 7.71
CA SER A 4 14.28 -4.70 6.32
C SER A 4 14.40 -3.20 6.04
N TYR A 5 14.17 -2.32 7.02
CA TYR A 5 14.08 -0.88 6.78
C TYR A 5 15.46 -0.26 6.50
N TYR A 6 16.44 -0.59 7.33
CA TYR A 6 17.85 -0.27 7.11
C TYR A 6 18.59 -1.50 6.58
N SER A 7 18.39 -1.78 5.29
CA SER A 7 18.94 -2.96 4.62
C SER A 7 19.59 -2.59 3.28
N GLU A 8 20.46 -3.48 2.78
CA GLU A 8 20.95 -3.41 1.40
C GLU A 8 19.81 -3.40 0.39
N LYS A 9 18.71 -4.13 0.66
CA LYS A 9 17.54 -4.16 -0.20
C LYS A 9 16.90 -2.78 -0.35
N THR A 10 16.78 -2.01 0.73
CA THR A 10 16.28 -0.62 0.68
C THR A 10 17.23 0.30 -0.08
N GLN A 11 18.54 0.17 0.14
CA GLN A 11 19.57 0.93 -0.58
C GLN A 11 19.49 0.68 -2.10
N ARG A 12 19.50 -0.59 -2.53
CA ARG A 12 19.40 -0.97 -3.95
C ARG A 12 18.08 -0.55 -4.58
N MET A 13 16.97 -0.64 -3.84
CA MET A 13 15.67 -0.15 -4.31
C MET A 13 15.71 1.36 -4.57
N LEU A 14 16.33 2.14 -3.67
CA LEU A 14 16.46 3.58 -3.85
C LEU A 14 17.34 3.92 -5.07
N GLU A 15 18.48 3.26 -5.22
CA GLU A 15 19.36 3.41 -6.39
C GLU A 15 18.62 3.12 -7.70
N TYR A 16 17.86 2.02 -7.74
CA TYR A 16 17.04 1.67 -8.90
C TYR A 16 16.03 2.77 -9.23
N LEU A 17 15.28 3.29 -8.25
CA LEU A 17 14.31 4.36 -8.48
C LEU A 17 14.96 5.66 -8.95
N VAL A 18 16.07 6.06 -8.32
CA VAL A 18 16.81 7.28 -8.68
C VAL A 18 17.34 7.18 -10.11
N ASN A 19 17.94 6.05 -10.48
CA ASN A 19 18.45 5.82 -11.83
C ASN A 19 17.32 5.84 -12.87
N ASN A 20 16.23 5.07 -12.65
CA ASN A 20 15.14 5.02 -13.63
C ASN A 20 14.49 6.37 -13.88
N PHE A 21 14.32 7.20 -12.84
CA PHE A 21 13.74 8.53 -13.01
C PHE A 21 14.68 9.56 -13.64
N THR A 22 15.98 9.23 -13.82
CA THR A 22 16.96 10.15 -14.39
C THR A 22 17.51 9.74 -15.75
N THR A 23 17.51 8.44 -16.08
CA THR A 23 18.15 7.94 -17.32
C THR A 23 17.20 7.79 -18.51
N ASN A 24 15.97 8.33 -18.45
CA ASN A 24 15.03 8.53 -19.57
C ASN A 24 14.45 7.31 -20.31
N ASP A 25 14.81 6.06 -19.98
CA ASP A 25 14.27 4.89 -20.69
C ASP A 25 12.95 4.36 -20.10
N ASP A 26 12.67 4.64 -18.81
CA ASP A 26 11.45 4.25 -18.12
C ASP A 26 10.67 5.48 -17.64
N TRP A 27 9.35 5.48 -17.83
CA TRP A 27 8.49 6.56 -17.37
C TRP A 27 7.36 6.05 -16.47
N TYR A 28 7.24 6.64 -15.28
CA TYR A 28 6.09 6.44 -14.41
C TYR A 28 5.26 7.72 -14.40
N TYR A 29 4.04 7.65 -14.93
CA TYR A 29 3.14 8.80 -14.86
C TYR A 29 2.53 8.91 -13.47
N ALA A 30 3.04 9.82 -12.63
CA ALA A 30 2.38 10.27 -11.41
C ALA A 30 1.66 11.59 -11.72
N GLY A 31 0.37 11.55 -12.02
CA GLY A 31 -0.36 12.78 -12.39
C GLY A 31 -0.28 13.89 -11.35
N GLN A 32 -0.42 15.14 -11.81
CA GLN A 32 -0.25 16.32 -10.98
C GLN A 32 -1.37 16.48 -9.94
N ASN A 33 -1.06 17.12 -8.81
CA ASN A 33 -2.02 17.61 -7.81
C ASN A 33 -3.03 16.58 -7.28
N GLY A 34 -2.59 15.33 -7.06
CA GLY A 34 -3.44 14.28 -6.49
C GLY A 34 -4.44 13.64 -7.47
N ALA A 35 -4.42 14.04 -8.75
CA ALA A 35 -5.24 13.45 -9.80
C ALA A 35 -4.60 12.23 -10.50
N ALA A 36 -3.43 11.79 -10.03
CA ALA A 36 -2.64 10.70 -10.62
C ALA A 36 -3.46 9.46 -10.98
N GLY A 37 -4.32 8.99 -10.06
CA GLY A 37 -5.12 7.79 -10.28
C GLY A 37 -6.10 7.91 -11.47
N LYS A 38 -6.76 9.05 -11.66
CA LYS A 38 -7.75 9.20 -12.76
C LYS A 38 -7.09 9.18 -14.14
N MET A 39 -5.94 9.82 -14.26
CA MET A 39 -5.23 9.87 -15.54
C MET A 39 -4.53 8.54 -15.86
N GLN A 40 -3.94 7.87 -14.86
CA GLN A 40 -3.42 6.50 -15.04
C GLN A 40 -4.53 5.55 -15.51
N GLN A 41 -5.70 5.59 -14.85
CA GLN A 41 -6.89 4.85 -15.24
C GLN A 41 -7.30 5.14 -16.68
N LYS A 42 -7.29 6.42 -17.10
CA LYS A 42 -7.60 6.82 -18.48
C LYS A 42 -6.59 6.25 -19.48
N ILE A 43 -5.28 6.47 -19.26
CA ILE A 43 -4.20 5.97 -20.12
C ILE A 43 -4.33 4.46 -20.33
N PHE A 44 -4.50 3.71 -19.24
CA PHE A 44 -4.65 2.27 -19.32
C PHE A 44 -5.94 1.88 -20.04
N SER A 45 -7.09 2.46 -19.66
CA SER A 45 -8.39 2.12 -20.28
C SER A 45 -8.49 2.40 -21.79
N GLU A 46 -7.67 3.32 -22.30
CA GLU A 46 -7.54 3.64 -23.72
C GLU A 46 -6.51 2.76 -24.45
N GLY A 47 -5.93 1.77 -23.77
CA GLY A 47 -4.93 0.85 -24.34
C GLY A 47 -3.55 1.49 -24.57
N ARG A 48 -3.25 2.60 -23.88
CA ARG A 48 -1.99 3.36 -24.06
C ARG A 48 -0.89 2.99 -23.08
N SER A 49 -1.12 2.02 -22.20
CA SER A 49 -0.07 1.42 -21.36
C SER A 49 -0.30 -0.09 -21.21
N LEU A 50 0.80 -0.84 -21.10
CA LEU A 50 0.75 -2.29 -20.91
C LEU A 50 0.39 -2.68 -19.48
N PHE A 51 0.83 -1.89 -18.50
CA PHE A 51 0.57 -2.12 -17.08
C PHE A 51 -0.03 -0.88 -16.40
N MET A 52 -0.76 -1.13 -15.31
CA MET A 52 -1.26 -0.12 -14.39
C MET A 52 -1.28 -0.68 -12.97
N THR A 53 -0.62 0.01 -12.04
CA THR A 53 -0.65 -0.33 -10.61
C THR A 53 -1.75 0.47 -9.92
N GLU A 54 -2.85 -0.18 -9.55
CA GLU A 54 -4.00 0.47 -8.95
C GLU A 54 -4.70 -0.41 -7.91
N ARG A 55 -5.64 0.18 -7.16
CA ARG A 55 -6.46 -0.54 -6.19
C ARG A 55 -7.49 -1.38 -6.92
N VAL A 56 -7.77 -2.56 -6.37
CA VAL A 56 -8.74 -3.54 -6.88
C VAL A 56 -10.13 -2.96 -7.22
N ARG A 57 -10.57 -1.90 -6.52
CA ARG A 57 -11.83 -1.20 -6.82
C ARG A 57 -11.92 -0.61 -8.24
N VAL A 58 -10.78 -0.39 -8.91
CA VAL A 58 -10.73 0.17 -10.28
C VAL A 58 -11.36 -0.79 -11.29
N CYS A 59 -11.31 -2.11 -11.05
CA CYS A 59 -11.99 -3.11 -11.87
C CYS A 59 -13.49 -2.79 -12.00
N LYS A 60 -14.16 -2.50 -10.89
CA LYS A 60 -15.57 -2.14 -10.86
C LYS A 60 -15.84 -0.73 -11.37
N ASN A 61 -15.07 0.24 -10.90
CA ASN A 61 -15.42 1.65 -11.08
C ASN A 61 -15.03 2.20 -12.46
N VAL A 62 -14.06 1.57 -13.13
CA VAL A 62 -13.53 2.05 -14.42
C VAL A 62 -13.57 0.93 -15.45
N LEU A 63 -12.83 -0.15 -15.23
CA LEU A 63 -12.55 -1.16 -16.28
C LEU A 63 -13.80 -1.93 -16.71
N ALA A 64 -14.77 -2.12 -15.81
CA ALA A 64 -16.05 -2.74 -16.15
C ALA A 64 -16.87 -1.95 -17.19
N ASN A 65 -16.52 -0.69 -17.43
CA ASN A 65 -17.20 0.19 -18.40
C ASN A 65 -16.30 0.52 -19.61
N THR A 66 -15.25 -0.26 -19.84
CA THR A 66 -14.32 -0.06 -20.97
C THR A 66 -14.20 -1.33 -21.79
N ASN A 67 -13.67 -1.21 -23.01
CA ASN A 67 -13.49 -2.34 -23.91
C ASN A 67 -12.14 -3.05 -23.76
N ILE A 68 -11.34 -2.66 -22.75
CA ILE A 68 -10.01 -3.22 -22.60
C ILE A 68 -10.07 -4.67 -22.11
N ASP A 69 -9.32 -5.53 -22.77
CA ASP A 69 -9.07 -6.88 -22.29
C ASP A 69 -7.84 -6.88 -21.39
N CYS A 70 -8.04 -7.01 -20.08
CA CYS A 70 -6.94 -7.09 -19.13
C CYS A 70 -7.17 -8.15 -18.05
N GLY A 71 -6.07 -8.73 -17.58
CA GLY A 71 -6.00 -9.54 -16.37
C GLY A 71 -5.60 -8.73 -15.15
N ILE A 72 -5.79 -9.32 -13.97
CA ILE A 72 -5.36 -8.76 -12.69
C ILE A 72 -4.22 -9.59 -12.14
N LEU A 73 -3.14 -8.94 -11.71
CA LEU A 73 -1.95 -9.58 -11.17
C LEU A 73 -1.60 -8.98 -9.80
N PRO A 74 -0.99 -9.76 -8.90
CA PRO A 74 -0.34 -9.19 -7.72
C PRO A 74 0.79 -8.25 -8.12
N VAL A 75 1.14 -7.31 -7.24
CA VAL A 75 2.33 -6.46 -7.44
C VAL A 75 3.56 -7.38 -7.57
N PRO A 76 4.44 -7.16 -8.56
CA PRO A 76 5.62 -8.00 -8.74
C PRO A 76 6.43 -8.13 -7.46
N LYS A 77 7.02 -9.31 -7.27
CA LYS A 77 8.07 -9.51 -6.28
C LYS A 77 9.26 -8.61 -6.61
N TYR A 78 10.06 -8.28 -5.58
CA TYR A 78 11.28 -7.50 -5.80
C TYR A 78 12.26 -8.22 -6.73
N ASP A 79 12.43 -9.52 -6.51
CA ASP A 79 13.21 -10.44 -7.34
C ASP A 79 12.70 -11.88 -7.14
N GLU A 80 13.34 -12.85 -7.81
CA GLU A 80 12.99 -14.27 -7.73
C GLU A 80 13.23 -14.88 -6.34
N SER A 81 14.10 -14.29 -5.52
CA SER A 81 14.43 -14.78 -4.18
C SER A 81 13.34 -14.48 -3.16
N GLN A 82 12.47 -13.49 -3.44
CA GLN A 82 11.36 -13.18 -2.56
C GLN A 82 10.29 -14.29 -2.63
N GLU A 83 10.14 -15.05 -1.54
CA GLU A 83 9.22 -16.19 -1.47
C GLU A 83 7.76 -15.79 -1.71
N ASN A 84 7.29 -14.75 -1.01
CA ASN A 84 5.88 -14.35 -0.99
C ASN A 84 5.63 -13.03 -1.73
N TYR A 85 4.45 -12.90 -2.32
CA TYR A 85 3.96 -11.60 -2.77
C TYR A 85 3.69 -10.69 -1.59
N ILE A 86 3.69 -9.38 -1.81
CA ILE A 86 3.40 -8.37 -0.78
C ILE A 86 2.40 -7.36 -1.35
N THR A 87 1.20 -7.32 -0.77
CA THR A 87 0.14 -6.37 -1.12
C THR A 87 -0.05 -5.39 0.03
N THR A 88 0.67 -4.27 0.01
CA THR A 88 0.52 -3.26 1.07
C THR A 88 -0.77 -2.47 0.91
N MET A 89 -1.56 -2.37 1.97
CA MET A 89 -2.77 -1.53 1.98
C MET A 89 -2.44 -0.07 1.66
N ALA A 90 -3.24 0.53 0.78
CA ALA A 90 -3.08 1.94 0.40
C ALA A 90 -3.46 2.89 1.56
N MET A 91 -3.06 4.17 1.46
CA MET A 91 -3.31 5.20 2.49
C MET A 91 -4.77 5.47 2.91
N PRO A 92 -5.84 5.26 2.10
CA PRO A 92 -7.19 5.35 2.65
C PRO A 92 -7.54 4.01 3.29
N PHE A 93 -7.12 3.84 4.53
CA PHE A 93 -7.69 2.85 5.43
C PHE A 93 -8.68 3.56 6.36
N SER A 94 -9.78 2.90 6.67
CA SER A 94 -10.75 3.40 7.64
C SER A 94 -10.23 3.07 9.04
N MET A 95 -10.00 4.10 9.85
CA MET A 95 -9.76 3.94 11.28
C MET A 95 -11.02 4.29 12.05
N TYR A 96 -11.36 3.47 13.03
CA TYR A 96 -12.43 3.73 13.98
C TYR A 96 -11.79 3.85 15.37
N SER A 97 -12.20 4.85 16.13
CA SER A 97 -11.71 5.09 17.49
C SER A 97 -12.86 5.53 18.40
N ILE A 98 -12.75 5.18 19.68
CA ILE A 98 -13.69 5.59 20.71
C ILE A 98 -13.07 6.78 21.44
N PRO A 99 -13.75 7.93 21.52
CA PRO A 99 -13.22 9.07 22.25
C PRO A 99 -13.15 8.76 23.74
N VAL A 100 -12.13 9.28 24.43
CA VAL A 100 -11.97 9.11 25.90
C VAL A 100 -13.15 9.66 26.71
N SER A 101 -13.93 10.56 26.10
CA SER A 101 -15.13 11.16 26.68
C SER A 101 -16.43 10.45 26.27
N ALA A 102 -16.37 9.26 25.67
CA ALA A 102 -17.56 8.50 25.31
C ALA A 102 -18.42 8.22 26.55
N SER A 103 -19.73 8.44 26.45
CA SER A 103 -20.67 8.20 27.56
C SER A 103 -20.80 6.72 27.91
N ASP A 104 -20.62 5.85 26.91
CA ASP A 104 -20.62 4.39 27.06
C ASP A 104 -19.55 3.78 26.12
N PRO A 105 -18.29 3.73 26.56
CA PRO A 105 -17.20 3.17 25.76
C PRO A 105 -17.35 1.66 25.53
N ASP A 106 -17.96 0.93 26.46
CA ASP A 106 -18.13 -0.52 26.36
C ASP A 106 -19.15 -0.89 25.27
N ALA A 107 -20.30 -0.21 25.21
CA ALA A 107 -21.26 -0.39 24.13
C ALA A 107 -20.67 0.01 22.76
N SER A 108 -19.87 1.09 22.72
CA SER A 108 -19.18 1.52 21.50
C SER A 108 -18.17 0.47 21.02
N ALA A 109 -17.39 -0.12 21.94
CA ALA A 109 -16.45 -1.18 21.65
C ALA A 109 -17.15 -2.44 21.16
N ALA A 110 -18.21 -2.87 21.84
CA ALA A 110 -19.01 -4.03 21.44
C ALA A 110 -19.59 -3.87 20.03
N LEU A 111 -20.03 -2.66 19.65
CA LEU A 111 -20.50 -2.37 18.30
C LEU A 111 -19.36 -2.50 17.27
N LEU A 112 -18.19 -1.91 17.53
CA LEU A 112 -17.04 -1.99 16.61
C LEU A 112 -16.57 -3.45 16.42
N GLU A 113 -16.52 -4.24 17.49
CA GLU A 113 -16.22 -5.67 17.43
C GLU A 113 -17.25 -6.44 16.60
N CYS A 114 -18.54 -6.15 16.78
CA CYS A 114 -19.61 -6.75 15.98
C CYS A 114 -19.46 -6.41 14.49
N LEU A 115 -19.23 -5.12 14.16
CA LEU A 115 -19.02 -4.67 12.78
C LEU A 115 -17.78 -5.33 12.15
N GLY A 116 -16.67 -5.42 12.88
CA GLY A 116 -15.46 -6.10 12.43
C GLY A 116 -15.69 -7.59 12.19
N SER A 117 -16.35 -8.27 13.12
CA SER A 117 -16.66 -9.70 13.06
C SER A 117 -17.63 -10.05 11.93
N GLU A 118 -18.70 -9.29 11.74
CA GLU A 118 -19.64 -9.48 10.63
C GLU A 118 -19.00 -9.08 9.28
N GLY A 119 -18.18 -8.03 9.27
CA GLY A 119 -17.40 -7.62 8.10
C GLY A 119 -16.44 -8.70 7.62
N TYR A 120 -15.74 -9.35 8.55
CA TYR A 120 -14.83 -10.46 8.25
C TYR A 120 -15.58 -11.72 7.81
N ARG A 121 -16.65 -12.11 8.51
CA ARG A 121 -17.35 -13.38 8.26
C ARG A 121 -18.33 -13.34 7.10
N ARG A 122 -18.92 -12.19 6.78
CA ARG A 122 -20.02 -12.09 5.79
C ARG A 122 -19.70 -11.20 4.61
N VAL A 123 -19.12 -10.03 4.85
CA VAL A 123 -18.89 -9.03 3.78
C VAL A 123 -17.67 -9.40 2.96
N THR A 124 -16.54 -9.70 3.61
CA THR A 124 -15.27 -10.01 2.94
C THR A 124 -15.39 -11.23 2.02
N PRO A 125 -15.95 -12.37 2.44
CA PRO A 125 -16.09 -13.53 1.56
C PRO A 125 -16.97 -13.22 0.35
N LYS A 126 -18.11 -12.54 0.53
CA LYS A 126 -18.97 -12.15 -0.61
C LYS A 126 -18.29 -11.18 -1.57
N LEU A 127 -17.54 -10.21 -1.05
CA LEU A 127 -16.83 -9.24 -1.88
C LEU A 127 -15.75 -9.93 -2.72
N PHE A 128 -14.91 -10.75 -2.10
CA PHE A 128 -13.78 -11.38 -2.80
C PHE A 128 -14.22 -12.57 -3.66
N GLU A 129 -14.98 -13.52 -3.10
CA GLU A 129 -15.37 -14.75 -3.80
C GLU A 129 -16.43 -14.51 -4.89
N VAL A 130 -17.40 -13.62 -4.65
CA VAL A 130 -18.50 -13.43 -5.61
C VAL A 130 -18.24 -12.24 -6.53
N ALA A 131 -17.87 -11.08 -5.99
CA ALA A 131 -17.68 -9.91 -6.85
C ALA A 131 -16.32 -9.97 -7.57
N MET A 132 -15.21 -10.10 -6.85
CA MET A 132 -13.90 -10.05 -7.49
C MET A 132 -13.62 -11.27 -8.35
N LYS A 133 -13.75 -12.47 -7.78
CA LYS A 133 -13.35 -13.74 -8.39
C LYS A 133 -14.28 -14.28 -9.47
N VAL A 134 -15.55 -13.89 -9.47
CA VAL A 134 -16.54 -14.38 -10.47
C VAL A 134 -16.92 -13.27 -11.45
N ARG A 135 -17.20 -12.04 -10.98
CA ARG A 135 -17.65 -10.97 -11.86
C ARG A 135 -16.51 -10.23 -12.56
N TYR A 136 -15.34 -10.13 -11.93
CA TYR A 136 -14.20 -9.36 -12.45
C TYR A 136 -13.00 -10.22 -12.86
N SER A 137 -13.12 -11.54 -12.79
CA SER A 137 -12.15 -12.49 -13.35
C SER A 137 -12.74 -13.15 -14.60
N LYS A 138 -11.92 -13.28 -15.65
CA LYS A 138 -12.33 -13.93 -16.90
C LYS A 138 -12.21 -15.46 -16.86
N ASP A 139 -11.30 -15.96 -16.03
CA ASP A 139 -11.00 -17.37 -15.89
C ASP A 139 -10.54 -17.72 -14.47
N HIS A 140 -10.38 -19.02 -14.22
CA HIS A 140 -9.90 -19.55 -12.94
C HIS A 140 -8.49 -19.08 -12.58
N VAL A 141 -7.64 -18.80 -13.58
CA VAL A 141 -6.27 -18.32 -13.36
C VAL A 141 -6.30 -16.90 -12.79
N SER A 142 -7.10 -16.03 -13.37
CA SER A 142 -7.34 -14.65 -12.93
C SER A 142 -8.02 -14.62 -11.56
N SER A 143 -8.89 -15.58 -11.28
CA SER A 143 -9.53 -15.75 -9.97
C SER A 143 -8.50 -16.01 -8.87
N ARG A 144 -7.54 -16.91 -9.13
CA ARG A 144 -6.45 -17.22 -8.19
C ARG A 144 -5.53 -16.03 -7.90
N MET A 145 -5.42 -15.06 -8.82
CA MET A 145 -4.64 -13.85 -8.56
C MET A 145 -5.24 -13.02 -7.42
N TYR A 146 -6.57 -13.00 -7.27
CA TYR A 146 -7.21 -12.34 -6.13
C TYR A 146 -6.93 -13.06 -4.80
N ASP A 147 -6.82 -14.38 -4.80
CA ASP A 147 -6.43 -15.14 -3.60
C ASP A 147 -5.02 -14.74 -3.16
N ILE A 148 -4.05 -14.73 -4.09
CA ILE A 148 -2.67 -14.29 -3.80
C ILE A 148 -2.63 -12.86 -3.27
N ILE A 149 -3.36 -11.93 -3.91
CA ILE A 149 -3.43 -10.53 -3.48
C ILE A 149 -3.99 -10.44 -2.04
N ARG A 150 -5.02 -11.22 -1.73
CA ARG A 150 -5.72 -11.18 -0.43
C ARG A 150 -4.91 -11.83 0.69
N GLU A 151 -4.23 -12.93 0.40
CA GLU A 151 -3.37 -13.66 1.34
C GLU A 151 -2.09 -12.87 1.66
N SER A 152 -1.61 -12.07 0.70
CA SER A 152 -0.40 -11.25 0.85
C SER A 152 -0.63 -9.84 1.40
N VAL A 153 -1.83 -9.55 1.95
CA VAL A 153 -2.14 -8.21 2.47
C VAL A 153 -1.24 -7.87 3.67
N THR A 154 -0.56 -6.74 3.59
CA THR A 154 0.27 -6.20 4.68
C THR A 154 -0.16 -4.79 5.08
N PHE A 155 0.09 -4.45 6.33
CA PHE A 155 -0.11 -3.11 6.88
C PHE A 155 1.24 -2.47 7.17
N ASP A 156 1.48 -1.29 6.61
CA ASP A 156 2.71 -0.52 6.82
C ASP A 156 2.55 0.39 8.04
N LEU A 157 3.13 -0.02 9.17
CA LEU A 157 3.09 0.76 10.41
C LEU A 157 3.81 2.12 10.27
N GLY A 158 4.81 2.22 9.41
CA GLY A 158 5.48 3.48 9.10
C GLY A 158 4.55 4.48 8.44
N ARG A 159 3.57 3.99 7.64
CA ARG A 159 2.50 4.82 7.08
C ARG A 159 1.41 5.13 8.10
N ILE A 160 0.99 4.16 8.89
CA ILE A 160 -0.08 4.34 9.90
C ILE A 160 0.34 5.38 10.94
N PHE A 161 1.55 5.27 11.46
CA PHE A 161 2.10 6.19 12.46
C PHE A 161 2.92 7.33 11.83
N ASN A 162 2.72 7.65 10.55
CA ASN A 162 3.58 8.59 9.83
C ASN A 162 3.78 9.93 10.58
N GLU A 163 2.69 10.52 11.09
CA GLU A 163 2.77 11.77 11.85
C GLU A 163 3.49 11.59 13.19
N SER A 164 3.15 10.54 13.95
CA SER A 164 3.81 10.21 15.22
C SER A 164 5.29 9.87 15.06
N LEU A 165 5.70 9.40 13.89
CA LEU A 165 7.08 9.10 13.52
C LEU A 165 7.78 10.31 12.86
N GLY A 166 7.23 11.52 12.99
CA GLY A 166 7.84 12.76 12.47
C GLY A 166 7.95 12.78 10.95
N LYS A 167 7.06 12.08 10.24
CA LYS A 167 7.04 11.90 8.78
C LYS A 167 8.27 11.18 8.21
N ILE A 168 9.13 10.63 9.07
CA ILE A 168 10.39 9.99 8.67
C ILE A 168 10.18 8.88 7.64
N PRO A 169 9.26 7.91 7.83
CA PRO A 169 9.10 6.79 6.90
C PRO A 169 8.71 7.22 5.48
N ASN A 170 7.80 8.20 5.36
CA ASN A 170 7.26 8.62 4.07
C ASN A 170 8.12 9.69 3.39
N ALA A 171 8.61 10.68 4.14
CA ALA A 171 9.32 11.83 3.57
C ALA A 171 10.76 11.50 3.18
N THR A 172 11.46 10.67 3.96
CA THR A 172 12.92 10.51 3.79
C THR A 172 13.29 9.91 2.44
N LEU A 173 12.72 8.74 2.09
CA LEU A 173 12.99 8.08 0.82
C LEU A 173 12.51 8.92 -0.37
N ARG A 174 11.34 9.57 -0.26
CA ARG A 174 10.82 10.47 -1.30
C ARG A 174 11.74 11.66 -1.55
N ASN A 175 12.24 12.28 -0.49
CA ASN A 175 13.11 13.44 -0.61
C ASN A 175 14.44 13.06 -1.26
N LEU A 176 14.99 11.88 -0.95
CA LEU A 176 16.19 11.36 -1.60
C LEU A 176 15.97 11.17 -3.11
N VAL A 177 14.85 10.55 -3.51
CA VAL A 177 14.47 10.44 -4.93
C VAL A 177 14.34 11.82 -5.59
N ASN A 178 13.63 12.75 -4.95
CA ASN A 178 13.42 14.10 -5.50
C ASN A 178 14.71 14.91 -5.61
N SER A 179 15.68 14.66 -4.74
CA SER A 179 17.00 15.30 -4.78
C SER A 179 18.01 14.53 -5.64
N ASN A 180 17.57 13.49 -6.36
CA ASN A 180 18.44 12.62 -7.14
C ASN A 180 19.63 12.06 -6.33
N SER A 181 19.37 11.62 -5.09
CA SER A 181 20.36 11.03 -4.20
C SER A 181 19.92 9.63 -3.80
N SER A 182 20.86 8.69 -3.83
CA SER A 182 20.68 7.34 -3.33
C SER A 182 21.39 7.10 -1.99
N ASP A 183 21.77 8.15 -1.24
CA ASP A 183 22.56 8.05 0.00
C ASP A 183 21.71 7.63 1.22
N TRP A 184 20.96 6.52 1.10
CA TRP A 184 20.08 6.04 2.15
C TRP A 184 20.85 5.75 3.44
N THR A 185 22.00 5.09 3.34
CA THR A 185 22.80 4.70 4.51
C THR A 185 23.19 5.90 5.37
N SER A 186 23.82 6.90 4.76
CA SER A 186 24.24 8.13 5.44
C SER A 186 23.04 8.89 5.98
N ARG A 187 21.97 9.03 5.18
CA ARG A 187 20.77 9.73 5.60
C ARG A 187 20.12 9.05 6.81
N TYR A 188 20.01 7.73 6.78
CA TYR A 188 19.40 6.94 7.85
C TYR A 188 20.18 7.10 9.16
N GLN A 189 21.52 7.09 9.13
CA GLN A 189 22.34 7.33 10.32
C GLN A 189 22.02 8.66 11.00
N THR A 190 21.80 9.73 10.23
CA THR A 190 21.42 11.04 10.78
C THR A 190 20.04 11.02 11.46
N ILE A 191 19.05 10.34 10.88
CA ILE A 191 17.67 10.34 11.40
C ILE A 191 17.42 9.26 12.46
N ARG A 192 18.27 8.23 12.55
CA ARG A 192 18.08 7.05 13.39
C ARG A 192 17.82 7.38 14.87
N PRO A 193 18.60 8.26 15.54
CA PRO A 193 18.37 8.54 16.96
C PRO A 193 16.97 9.12 17.24
N GLN A 194 16.51 10.03 16.38
CA GLN A 194 15.19 10.64 16.48
C GLN A 194 14.08 9.63 16.16
N PHE A 195 14.31 8.77 15.17
CA PHE A 195 13.35 7.75 14.77
C PHE A 195 13.15 6.67 15.86
N GLU A 196 14.24 6.21 16.47
CA GLU A 196 14.22 5.26 17.59
C GLU A 196 13.49 5.85 18.81
N LYS A 197 13.68 7.15 19.09
CA LYS A 197 12.91 7.86 20.12
C LYS A 197 11.41 7.83 19.84
N TYR A 198 10.97 8.21 18.65
CA TYR A 198 9.53 8.19 18.31
C TYR A 198 8.92 6.78 18.42
N ILE A 199 9.64 5.75 18.00
CA ILE A 199 9.20 4.36 18.15
C ILE A 199 9.06 4.00 19.64
N SER A 200 10.03 4.39 20.47
CA SER A 200 9.96 4.18 21.93
C SER A 200 8.74 4.87 22.54
N ASP A 201 8.45 6.11 22.15
CA ASP A 201 7.32 6.88 22.66
C ASP A 201 5.98 6.24 22.28
N ILE A 202 5.83 5.79 21.03
CA ILE A 202 4.63 5.05 20.57
C ILE A 202 4.45 3.76 21.38
N ASN A 203 5.51 2.98 21.55
CA ASN A 203 5.45 1.72 22.31
C ASN A 203 5.11 1.93 23.79
N ALA A 204 5.53 3.05 24.39
CA ALA A 204 5.20 3.37 25.78
C ALA A 204 3.70 3.65 25.96
N VAL A 205 3.03 4.21 24.95
CA VAL A 205 1.59 4.45 24.97
C VAL A 205 0.80 3.16 24.73
N LEU A 206 1.25 2.31 23.81
CA LEU A 206 0.54 1.08 23.43
C LEU A 206 0.70 -0.09 24.42
N LYS A 207 1.61 0.00 25.38
CA LYS A 207 1.82 -1.02 26.43
C LYS A 207 0.87 -0.89 27.62
N LYS A 208 0.02 0.13 27.64
CA LYS A 208 -1.03 0.32 28.66
C LYS A 208 -2.28 -0.45 28.28
#